data_AF-B5IMW2-F1
#
_entry.id   AF-B5IMW2-F1
#
_cell.length_a   1.000
_cell.length_b   1.000
_cell.length_c   1.000
_cell.angle_alpha   90.00
_cell.angle_beta   90.00
_cell.angle_gamma   90.00
#
_symmetry.space_group_name_H-M   'P 1'
#
loop_
_entity.id
_entity.type
_entity.pdbx_description
1 polymer ?
#
loop_
_entity_poly.entity_id
_entity_poly.type
_entity_poly.pdbx_seq_one_letter_code
_entity_poly.pdbx_strand_id
1 'polypeptide(L)'
;MEEPLEEVLRERVRNYGEKGKAIDFWLVRRPAFLEAPALAADSASVPRPAAAVVSTDEKFITFLKLRLEFVLVGRFESPSEAIPDALASLD
;
A
#
# COMPACT_ATOMS: atom_id res chain seq x y z
N MET A 1 -13.76 -5.52 -18.64
CA MET A 1 -13.95 -5.73 -17.19
C MET A 1 -12.57 -5.69 -16.58
N GLU A 2 -12.27 -4.67 -15.79
CA GLU A 2 -11.00 -4.64 -15.05
C GLU A 2 -11.00 -5.73 -13.99
N GLU A 3 -9.84 -6.34 -13.75
CA GLU A 3 -9.67 -7.36 -12.72
C GLU A 3 -9.81 -6.73 -11.33
N PRO A 4 -10.61 -7.31 -10.42
CA PRO A 4 -10.72 -6.79 -9.05
C PRO A 4 -9.37 -6.77 -8.35
N LEU A 5 -9.10 -5.74 -7.54
CA LEU A 5 -7.85 -5.61 -6.78
C LEU A 5 -7.53 -6.88 -5.97
N GLU A 6 -8.56 -7.51 -5.38
CA GLU A 6 -8.39 -8.76 -4.62
C GLU A 6 -7.76 -9.87 -5.47
N GLU A 7 -8.22 -10.04 -6.71
CA GLU A 7 -7.69 -11.08 -7.61
C GLU A 7 -6.26 -10.75 -8.05
N VAL A 8 -5.95 -9.47 -8.32
CA VAL A 8 -4.59 -9.02 -8.63
C VAL A 8 -3.63 -9.36 -7.49
N LEU A 9 -4.04 -9.11 -6.23
CA LEU A 9 -3.21 -9.42 -5.06
C LEU A 9 -3.07 -10.93 -4.85
N ARG A 10 -4.16 -11.69 -4.98
CA ARG A 10 -4.16 -13.16 -4.82
C ARG A 10 -3.25 -13.83 -5.83
N GLU A 11 -3.35 -13.42 -7.10
CA GLU A 11 -2.50 -13.94 -8.17
C GLU A 11 -1.03 -13.60 -7.94
N ARG A 12 -0.74 -12.38 -7.48
CA ARG A 12 0.64 -11.98 -7.16
C ARG A 12 1.22 -12.81 -6.02
N VAL A 13 0.45 -13.13 -4.98
CA VAL A 13 0.88 -14.04 -3.90
C VAL A 13 1.24 -15.42 -4.47
N ARG A 14 0.37 -15.98 -5.33
CA ARG A 14 0.64 -17.27 -6.01
C ARG A 14 1.93 -17.21 -6.82
N ASN A 15 2.10 -16.18 -7.65
CA ASN A 15 3.28 -16.02 -8.49
C ASN A 15 4.58 -15.91 -7.69
N TYR A 16 4.55 -15.25 -6.54
CA TYR A 16 5.71 -15.14 -5.64
C TYR A 16 6.04 -16.50 -5.02
N GLY A 17 5.02 -17.25 -4.57
CA GLY A 17 5.19 -18.61 -4.05
C GLY A 17 5.80 -19.56 -5.07
N GLU A 18 5.30 -19.57 -6.30
CA GLU A 18 5.81 -20.41 -7.40
C GLU A 18 7.28 -20.10 -7.75
N LYS A 19 7.71 -18.85 -7.54
CA LYS A 19 9.08 -18.38 -7.84
C LYS A 19 10.00 -18.36 -6.63
N GLY A 20 9.51 -18.76 -5.45
CA GLY A 20 10.28 -18.67 -4.20
C GLY A 20 10.67 -17.23 -3.82
N LYS A 21 9.92 -16.23 -4.27
CA LYS A 21 10.18 -14.82 -3.95
C LYS A 21 9.48 -14.44 -2.64
N ALA A 22 10.20 -13.74 -1.75
CA ALA A 22 9.61 -13.18 -0.54
C ALA A 22 8.57 -12.10 -0.88
N ILE A 23 7.42 -12.11 -0.17
CA ILE A 23 6.38 -11.10 -0.32
C ILE A 23 6.94 -9.74 0.08
N ASP A 24 6.72 -8.75 -0.79
CA ASP A 24 7.17 -7.38 -0.63
C ASP A 24 6.00 -6.37 -0.76
N PHE A 25 4.76 -6.85 -0.61
CA PHE A 25 3.55 -6.04 -0.70
C PHE A 25 2.44 -6.49 0.27
N TRP A 26 1.63 -5.55 0.73
CA TRP A 26 0.56 -5.78 1.72
C TRP A 26 -0.64 -4.86 1.48
N LEU A 27 -1.85 -5.35 1.81
CA LEU A 27 -3.05 -4.52 1.94
C LEU A 27 -3.23 -4.17 3.42
N VAL A 28 -3.10 -2.88 3.77
CA VAL A 28 -3.22 -2.38 5.14
C VAL A 28 -4.51 -1.57 5.28
N ARG A 29 -5.38 -1.98 6.20
CA ARG A 29 -6.61 -1.25 6.56
C ARG A 29 -6.29 -0.24 7.67
N ARG A 30 -6.93 0.93 7.65
CA ARG A 30 -6.68 2.04 8.61
C ARG A 30 -5.17 2.21 8.91
N PRO A 31 -4.33 2.43 7.88
CA PRO A 31 -2.87 2.45 8.07
C PRO A 31 -2.42 3.56 9.01
N ALA A 32 -1.67 3.20 10.05
CA ALA A 32 -1.20 4.13 11.08
C ALA A 32 -0.23 5.20 10.53
N PHE A 33 0.53 4.87 9.48
CA PHE A 33 1.46 5.81 8.87
C PHE A 33 0.76 7.07 8.30
N LEU A 34 -0.54 7.03 7.98
CA LEU A 34 -1.26 8.22 7.52
C LEU A 34 -1.38 9.32 8.59
N GLU A 35 -1.13 8.98 9.86
CA GLU A 35 -1.11 9.92 10.98
C GLU A 35 0.29 10.55 11.19
N ALA A 36 1.30 10.11 10.45
CA ALA A 36 2.65 10.66 10.55
C ALA A 36 2.66 12.13 10.06
N PRO A 37 3.28 13.07 10.80
CA PRO A 37 3.32 14.48 10.41
C PRO A 37 3.89 14.72 9.00
N ALA A 38 4.85 13.90 8.59
CA ALA A 38 5.48 13.97 7.27
C ALA A 38 4.49 13.70 6.10
N LEU A 39 3.38 13.01 6.38
CA LEU A 39 2.36 12.67 5.38
C LEU A 39 1.08 13.50 5.53
N ALA A 40 1.04 14.48 6.45
CA ALA A 40 -0.18 15.23 6.78
C ALA A 40 -0.79 15.99 5.60
N ALA A 41 0.05 16.57 4.73
CA ALA A 41 -0.42 17.28 3.54
C ALA A 41 -1.10 16.33 2.53
N ASP A 42 -0.50 15.16 2.32
CA ASP A 42 -0.99 14.14 1.40
C ASP A 42 -2.25 13.46 1.97
N SER A 43 -2.23 13.11 3.26
CA SER A 43 -3.30 12.37 3.94
C SER A 43 -4.57 13.20 4.16
N ALA A 44 -4.48 14.53 4.17
CA ALA A 44 -5.63 15.43 4.26
C ALA A 44 -6.64 15.25 3.11
N SER A 45 -6.18 14.79 1.94
CA SER A 45 -7.03 14.56 0.76
C SER A 45 -7.67 13.16 0.72
N VAL A 46 -7.28 12.26 1.63
CA VAL A 46 -7.71 10.85 1.63
C VAL A 46 -8.97 10.66 2.47
N PRO A 47 -10.11 10.25 1.88
CA PRO A 47 -11.32 9.95 2.64
C PRO A 47 -11.10 8.83 3.67
N ARG A 48 -11.77 8.92 4.82
CA ARG A 48 -11.68 7.92 5.90
C ARG A 48 -13.02 7.16 6.05
N PRO A 49 -12.99 5.84 6.36
CA PRO A 49 -11.81 5.01 6.59
C PRO A 49 -11.02 4.74 5.31
N ALA A 50 -9.69 4.69 5.43
CA ALA A 50 -8.77 4.48 4.31
C ALA A 50 -8.12 3.09 4.36
N ALA A 51 -7.67 2.62 3.21
CA ALA A 51 -6.80 1.46 3.06
C ALA A 51 -5.66 1.79 2.08
N ALA A 52 -4.53 1.09 2.22
CA ALA A 52 -3.37 1.28 1.35
C ALA A 52 -2.84 -0.06 0.88
N VAL A 53 -2.38 -0.11 -0.38
CA VAL A 53 -1.44 -1.14 -0.82
C VAL A 53 -0.04 -0.59 -0.62
N VAL A 54 0.74 -1.23 0.24
CA VAL A 54 2.12 -0.86 0.56
C VAL A 54 3.04 -1.88 -0.11
N SER A 55 4.12 -1.42 -0.75
CA SER A 55 5.08 -2.30 -1.42
C SER A 55 6.45 -1.64 -1.49
N THR A 56 7.52 -2.43 -1.40
CA THR A 56 8.88 -1.94 -1.72
C THR A 56 9.21 -2.01 -3.22
N ASP A 57 8.35 -2.66 -4.02
CA ASP A 57 8.39 -2.66 -5.48
C ASP A 57 7.60 -1.46 -6.05
N GLU A 58 8.31 -0.40 -6.42
CA GLU A 58 7.71 0.82 -7.00
C GLU A 58 6.99 0.54 -8.32
N LYS A 59 7.48 -0.39 -9.15
CA LYS A 59 6.85 -0.73 -10.43
C LYS A 59 5.47 -1.33 -10.20
N PHE A 60 5.32 -2.11 -9.12
CA PHE A 60 4.03 -2.65 -8.73
C PHE A 60 3.05 -1.56 -8.29
N ILE A 61 3.51 -0.55 -7.54
CA ILE A 61 2.66 0.59 -7.17
C ILE A 61 2.25 1.40 -8.40
N THR A 62 3.17 1.67 -9.33
CA THR A 62 2.84 2.32 -10.62
C THR A 62 1.82 1.50 -11.42
N PHE A 63 2.01 0.18 -11.48
CA PHE A 63 1.08 -0.74 -12.13
C PHE A 63 -0.34 -0.65 -11.52
N LEU A 64 -0.46 -0.52 -10.20
CA LEU A 64 -1.75 -0.35 -9.53
C LEU A 64 -2.34 1.03 -9.81
N LYS A 65 -1.54 2.11 -9.80
CA LYS A 65 -2.02 3.46 -10.11
C LYS A 65 -2.62 3.58 -11.51
N LEU A 66 -2.08 2.85 -12.49
CA LEU A 66 -2.64 2.81 -13.84
C LEU A 66 -3.98 2.07 -13.95
N ARG A 67 -4.34 1.26 -12.95
CA ARG A 67 -5.60 0.49 -12.87
C ARG A 67 -6.61 1.07 -11.90
N LEU A 68 -6.13 1.79 -10.88
CA LEU A 68 -6.95 2.40 -9.85
C LEU A 68 -7.03 3.88 -10.14
N GLU A 69 -8.17 4.32 -10.68
CA GLU A 69 -8.37 5.68 -11.17
C GLU A 69 -8.23 6.71 -10.02
N PHE A 70 -8.96 6.51 -8.92
CA PHE A 70 -9.07 7.46 -7.81
C PHE A 70 -8.26 7.05 -6.58
N VAL A 71 -6.93 6.98 -6.74
CA VAL A 71 -6.00 6.74 -5.61
C VAL A 71 -4.91 7.80 -5.52
N LEU A 72 -4.51 8.10 -4.29
CA LEU A 72 -3.29 8.84 -3.97
C LEU A 72 -2.10 7.87 -3.96
N VAL A 73 -0.95 8.32 -4.46
CA VAL A 73 0.32 7.57 -4.45
C VAL A 73 1.37 8.44 -3.77
N GLY A 74 2.14 7.84 -2.87
CA GLY A 74 3.24 8.49 -2.18
C GLY A 74 4.31 7.48 -1.80
N ARG A 75 5.36 7.97 -1.15
CA ARG A 75 6.46 7.17 -0.62
C ARG A 75 6.86 7.72 0.74
N PHE A 76 7.26 6.82 1.63
CA PHE A 76 7.86 7.15 2.91
C PHE A 76 8.97 6.15 3.23
N GLU A 77 9.80 6.48 4.22
CA GLU A 77 10.84 5.59 4.73
C GLU A 77 10.41 5.07 6.11
N SER A 78 10.68 3.79 6.38
CA SER A 78 10.31 3.09 7.61
C SER A 78 11.27 1.90 7.83
N PRO A 79 11.64 1.57 9.08
CA PRO A 79 11.23 2.22 10.32
C PRO A 79 11.86 3.61 10.50
N SER A 80 11.09 4.54 11.07
CA SER A 80 11.53 5.88 11.48
C SER A 80 10.84 6.29 12.79
N GLU A 81 11.26 7.40 13.40
CA GLU A 81 10.63 7.90 14.63
C GLU A 81 9.13 8.20 14.44
N ALA A 82 8.75 8.75 13.27
CA ALA A 82 7.36 9.08 12.95
C ALA A 82 6.55 7.88 12.41
N ILE A 83 7.22 6.90 11.79
CA ILE A 83 6.60 5.70 11.22
C ILE A 83 7.43 4.48 11.67
N PRO A 84 7.21 3.96 12.89
CA PRO A 84 7.98 2.84 13.41
C PRO A 84 7.65 1.51 12.71
N ASP A 85 6.42 1.38 12.20
CA ASP A 85 5.94 0.20 11.47
C ASP A 85 5.12 0.63 10.25
N ALA A 86 5.61 0.31 9.06
CA ALA A 86 4.97 0.62 7.78
C ALA A 86 3.65 -0.13 7.56
N LEU A 87 3.41 -1.22 8.30
CA LEU A 87 2.26 -2.11 8.13
C LEU A 87 1.28 -2.04 9.30
N ALA A 88 1.54 -1.18 10.28
CA ALA A 88 0.67 -1.00 11.44
C ALA A 88 -0.73 -0.49 11.02
N SER A 89 -1.75 -1.08 11.65
CA SER A 89 -3.16 -0.72 11.49
C SER A 89 -3.68 -0.11 12.79
N LEU A 90 -4.52 0.92 12.69
CA LEU A 90 -5.25 1.53 13.81
C LEU A 90 -6.55 0.79 14.12
N ASP A 91 -6.59 -0.52 13.82
CA ASP A 91 -7.80 -1.32 13.91
C ASP A 91 -8.28 -1.58 15.34
#